data_AF-A0A443S7E7-F1
#
_entry.id   AF-A0A443S7E7-F1
#
_cell.length_a   1.000
_cell.length_b   1.000
_cell.length_c   1.000
_cell.angle_alpha   90.00
_cell.angle_beta   90.00
_cell.angle_gamma   90.00
#
_symmetry.space_group_name_H-M   'P 1'
#
loop_
_entity.id
_entity.type
_entity.pdbx_description
1 polymer ?
#
loop_
_entity_poly.entity_id
_entity_poly.type
_entity_poly.pdbx_seq_one_letter_code
_entity_poly.pdbx_strand_id
1 'polypeptide(L)'
;IGCETHMNRKIREFEQISLSHLKDKFCANMLHEMQLIAANNYEDKYQDLFMEQMTFCGLLGYKEFVSNSEWRSRVLDWQFEGCYRNVQEKRRESMINSRRCLNHKTSMGIGALVANIRFLVDVSV
;
A
#
# COMPACT_ATOMS: atom_id res chain seq x y z
N ILE A 1 -15.05 7.85 17.44
CA ILE A 1 -14.58 8.81 16.41
C ILE A 1 -14.26 7.98 15.17
N GLY A 2 -14.87 8.29 14.03
CA GLY A 2 -14.66 7.53 12.79
C GLY A 2 -15.85 7.59 11.83
N CYS A 3 -15.72 6.96 10.67
CA CYS A 3 -16.74 6.91 9.63
C CYS A 3 -17.63 5.66 9.70
N GLU A 4 -17.52 4.84 10.74
CA GLU A 4 -18.20 3.54 10.84
C GLU A 4 -19.72 3.64 10.71
N THR A 5 -20.37 4.55 11.44
CA THR A 5 -21.82 4.77 11.33
C THR A 5 -22.24 5.18 9.91
N HIS A 6 -21.42 6.00 9.24
CA HIS A 6 -21.69 6.41 7.86
C HIS A 6 -21.50 5.25 6.88
N MET A 7 -20.44 4.45 7.02
CA MET A 7 -20.21 3.27 6.21
C MET A 7 -21.31 2.23 6.40
N ASN A 8 -21.75 1.99 7.64
CA ASN A 8 -22.85 1.07 7.95
C ASN A 8 -24.18 1.54 7.36
N ARG A 9 -24.43 2.86 7.30
CA ARG A 9 -25.57 3.41 6.57
C ARG A 9 -25.45 3.11 5.07
N LYS A 10 -24.29 3.38 4.47
CA LYS A 10 -24.03 3.11 3.04
C LYS A 10 -24.18 1.63 2.68
N ILE A 11 -23.72 0.73 3.54
CA ILE A 11 -23.88 -0.72 3.36
C ILE A 11 -25.34 -1.10 3.21
N ARG A 12 -26.23 -0.54 4.04
CA ARG A 12 -27.67 -0.78 3.94
C ARG A 12 -28.26 -0.15 2.68
N GLU A 13 -27.86 1.08 2.34
CA GLU A 13 -28.32 1.79 1.14
C GLU A 13 -28.00 1.05 -0.16
N PHE A 14 -26.84 0.37 -0.22
CA PHE A 14 -26.39 -0.38 -1.40
C PHE A 14 -26.64 -1.89 -1.28
N GLU A 15 -27.50 -2.32 -0.35
CA GLU A 15 -27.88 -3.74 -0.14
C GLU A 15 -26.66 -4.68 0.01
N GLN A 16 -25.59 -4.18 0.65
CA GLN A 16 -24.40 -4.97 0.93
C GLN A 16 -24.56 -5.73 2.26
N ILE A 17 -23.91 -6.88 2.35
CA ILE A 17 -24.03 -7.79 3.51
C ILE A 17 -23.48 -7.14 4.80
N SER A 18 -22.21 -6.73 4.78
CA SER A 18 -21.55 -6.09 5.91
C SER A 18 -20.24 -5.42 5.49
N LEU A 19 -19.70 -4.54 6.35
CA LEU A 19 -18.40 -3.92 6.10
C LEU A 19 -17.27 -4.96 6.08
N SER A 20 -17.35 -5.97 6.94
CA SER A 20 -16.36 -7.06 6.97
C SER A 20 -16.39 -7.83 5.67
N HIS A 21 -17.58 -8.22 5.20
CA HIS A 21 -17.71 -8.98 3.96
C HIS A 21 -17.16 -8.22 2.75
N LEU A 22 -17.38 -6.90 2.69
CA LEU A 22 -16.80 -6.05 1.65
C LEU A 22 -15.27 -6.01 1.73
N LYS A 23 -14.70 -5.86 2.93
CA LYS A 23 -13.25 -5.92 3.13
C LYS A 23 -12.69 -7.26 2.65
N ASP A 24 -13.31 -8.37 3.06
CA ASP A 24 -12.88 -9.73 2.69
C ASP A 24 -12.89 -9.90 1.17
N LYS A 25 -14.01 -9.52 0.51
CA LYS A 25 -14.17 -9.62 -0.94
C LYS A 25 -13.15 -8.76 -1.69
N PHE A 26 -12.98 -7.51 -1.28
CA PHE A 26 -12.06 -6.61 -1.96
C PHE A 26 -10.61 -7.01 -1.74
N CYS A 27 -10.21 -7.41 -0.53
CA CYS A 27 -8.85 -7.87 -0.27
C CYS A 27 -8.55 -9.21 -0.93
N ALA A 28 -9.52 -10.11 -1.08
CA ALA A 28 -9.32 -11.32 -1.89
C ALA A 28 -9.02 -10.97 -3.37
N ASN A 29 -9.78 -10.05 -3.95
CA ASN A 29 -9.56 -9.59 -5.34
C ASN A 29 -8.23 -8.86 -5.50
N MET A 30 -7.88 -7.98 -4.56
CA MET A 30 -6.61 -7.26 -4.58
C MET A 30 -5.41 -8.20 -4.42
N LEU A 31 -5.51 -9.23 -3.56
CA LEU A 31 -4.45 -10.21 -3.42
C LEU A 31 -4.23 -10.97 -4.73
N HIS A 32 -5.31 -11.35 -5.40
CA HIS A 32 -5.24 -11.99 -6.71
C HIS A 32 -4.57 -11.09 -7.76
N GLU A 33 -4.94 -9.80 -7.82
CA GLU A 33 -4.32 -8.84 -8.73
C GLU A 33 -2.83 -8.64 -8.43
N MET A 34 -2.44 -8.51 -7.16
CA MET A 34 -1.03 -8.42 -6.76
C MET A 34 -0.23 -9.65 -7.18
N GLN A 35 -0.80 -10.85 -7.06
CA GLN A 35 -0.16 -12.08 -7.55
C GLN A 35 0.06 -12.05 -9.07
N LEU A 36 -0.90 -11.52 -9.83
CA LEU A 36 -0.75 -11.34 -11.28
C LEU A 36 0.32 -10.30 -11.62
N ILE A 37 0.39 -9.19 -10.89
CA ILE A 37 1.45 -8.17 -11.06
C ILE A 37 2.82 -8.79 -10.77
N ALA A 38 2.95 -9.57 -9.70
CA ALA A 38 4.17 -10.27 -9.34
C ALA A 38 4.59 -11.30 -10.40
N ALA A 39 3.64 -12.08 -10.92
CA ALA A 39 3.88 -13.04 -12.00
C ALA A 39 4.32 -12.37 -13.32
N ASN A 40 3.91 -11.11 -13.55
CA ASN A 40 4.30 -10.30 -14.70
C ASN A 40 5.52 -9.40 -14.43
N ASN A 41 6.41 -9.80 -13.53
CA ASN A 41 7.67 -9.10 -13.23
C ASN A 41 7.51 -7.65 -12.74
N TYR A 42 6.38 -7.31 -12.13
CA TYR A 42 6.15 -6.00 -11.51
C TYR A 42 6.33 -4.80 -12.45
N GLU A 43 5.73 -4.84 -13.65
CA GLU A 43 5.78 -3.73 -14.62
C GLU A 43 5.58 -2.36 -13.95
N ASP A 44 6.38 -1.36 -14.33
CA ASP A 44 6.47 -0.05 -13.65
C ASP A 44 5.12 0.62 -13.43
N LYS A 45 4.21 0.52 -14.41
CA LYS A 45 2.85 1.09 -14.35
C LYS A 45 1.98 0.52 -13.22
N TYR A 46 2.31 -0.64 -12.68
CA TYR A 46 1.55 -1.31 -11.61
C TYR A 46 2.18 -1.19 -10.22
N GLN A 47 3.38 -0.61 -10.11
CA GLN A 47 4.09 -0.55 -8.82
C GLN A 47 3.37 0.30 -7.78
N ASP A 48 2.79 1.44 -8.20
CA ASP A 48 1.98 2.28 -7.30
C ASP A 48 0.74 1.51 -6.81
N LEU A 49 0.01 0.89 -7.74
CA LEU A 49 -1.16 0.08 -7.42
C LEU A 49 -0.82 -1.09 -6.50
N PHE A 50 0.32 -1.75 -6.71
CA PHE A 50 0.80 -2.83 -5.85
C PHE A 50 1.05 -2.34 -4.42
N MET A 51 1.69 -1.19 -4.25
CA MET A 51 1.94 -0.60 -2.93
C MET A 51 0.67 -0.10 -2.26
N GLU A 52 -0.29 0.45 -3.02
CA GLU A 52 -1.60 0.87 -2.53
C GLU A 52 -2.38 -0.31 -1.95
N GLN A 53 -2.43 -1.43 -2.69
CA GLN A 53 -3.09 -2.65 -2.25
C GLN A 53 -2.41 -3.26 -1.02
N MET A 54 -1.08 -3.32 -1.03
CA MET A 54 -0.28 -3.78 0.12
C MET A 54 -0.54 -2.92 1.36
N THR A 55 -0.58 -1.59 1.21
CA THR A 55 -0.89 -0.65 2.29
C THR A 55 -2.30 -0.88 2.82
N PHE A 56 -3.29 -0.88 1.94
CA PHE A 56 -4.70 -0.91 2.33
C PHE A 56 -5.07 -2.22 3.04
N CYS A 57 -4.83 -3.36 2.40
CA CYS A 57 -5.20 -4.66 2.98
C CYS A 57 -4.24 -5.11 4.08
N GLY A 58 -2.95 -4.75 4.00
CA GLY A 58 -2.00 -5.00 5.09
C GLY A 58 -2.41 -4.29 6.38
N LEU A 59 -2.84 -3.02 6.31
CA LEU A 59 -3.33 -2.27 7.47
C LEU A 59 -4.69 -2.76 7.99
N LEU A 60 -5.50 -3.40 7.15
CA LEU A 60 -6.74 -4.06 7.56
C LEU A 60 -6.49 -5.39 8.29
N GLY A 61 -5.27 -5.91 8.28
CA GLY A 61 -4.85 -7.11 9.01
C GLY A 61 -4.71 -8.38 8.17
N TYR A 62 -4.83 -8.30 6.84
CA TYR A 62 -4.63 -9.44 5.96
C TYR A 62 -3.13 -9.69 5.78
N LYS A 63 -2.63 -10.73 6.46
CA LYS A 63 -1.20 -11.02 6.59
C LYS A 63 -0.56 -11.42 5.26
N GLU A 64 -1.32 -11.95 4.32
CA GLU A 64 -0.89 -12.38 2.99
C GLU A 64 -0.20 -11.25 2.23
N PHE A 65 -0.63 -10.01 2.43
CA PHE A 65 -0.08 -8.82 1.77
C PHE A 65 1.31 -8.44 2.29
N VAL A 66 1.64 -8.81 3.53
CA VAL A 66 2.87 -8.36 4.23
C VAL A 66 3.79 -9.51 4.62
N SER A 67 3.38 -10.77 4.42
CA SER A 67 4.18 -11.94 4.78
C SER A 67 5.31 -12.21 3.77
N ASN A 68 5.10 -11.89 2.48
CA ASN A 68 6.09 -12.15 1.43
C ASN A 68 7.29 -11.19 1.52
N SER A 69 8.49 -11.73 1.77
CA SER A 69 9.73 -10.96 1.86
C SER A 69 10.21 -10.38 0.54
N GLU A 70 9.93 -11.04 -0.58
CA GLU A 70 10.27 -10.53 -1.90
C GLU A 70 9.48 -9.26 -2.18
N TRP A 71 8.18 -9.26 -1.91
CA TRP A 71 7.32 -8.08 -2.09
C TRP A 71 7.82 -6.89 -1.28
N ARG A 72 8.22 -7.12 -0.02
CA ARG A 72 8.86 -6.09 0.81
C ARG A 72 10.13 -5.53 0.18
N SER A 73 10.99 -6.40 -0.37
CA SER A 73 12.22 -5.97 -1.04
C SER A 73 11.91 -5.10 -2.26
N ARG A 74 10.92 -5.50 -3.08
CA ARG A 74 10.49 -4.73 -4.26
C ARG A 74 9.99 -3.34 -3.90
N VAL A 75 9.20 -3.22 -2.84
CA VAL A 75 8.73 -1.92 -2.34
C VAL A 75 9.90 -1.00 -2.03
N LEU A 76 10.97 -1.50 -1.41
CA LEU A 76 12.18 -0.73 -1.12
C LEU A 76 12.94 -0.35 -2.40
N ASP A 77 13.07 -1.28 -3.35
CA ASP A 77 13.70 -1.02 -4.65
C ASP A 77 12.97 0.10 -5.41
N TRP A 78 11.64 0.09 -5.43
CA TRP A 78 10.86 1.13 -6.12
C TRP A 78 11.04 2.53 -5.52
N GLN A 79 11.62 2.64 -4.33
CA GLN A 79 11.98 3.94 -3.74
C GLN A 79 13.25 4.55 -4.33
N PHE A 80 13.89 3.90 -5.30
CA PHE A 80 14.86 4.57 -6.18
C PHE A 80 14.21 5.70 -6.99
N GLU A 81 12.97 5.52 -7.44
CA GLU A 81 12.16 6.58 -8.08
C GLU A 81 11.36 7.39 -7.04
N GLY A 82 11.18 6.82 -5.84
CA GLY A 82 10.72 7.52 -4.65
C GLY A 82 11.78 8.45 -4.05
N CYS A 83 11.43 9.14 -2.97
CA CYS A 83 12.25 10.17 -2.36
C CYS A 83 13.13 9.66 -1.22
N TYR A 84 13.25 8.33 -1.01
CA TYR A 84 14.06 7.76 0.08
C TYR A 84 15.55 8.06 -0.08
N ARG A 85 16.02 8.23 -1.33
CA ARG A 85 17.42 8.52 -1.64
C ARG A 85 17.78 10.01 -1.54
N ASN A 86 16.80 10.92 -1.62
CA ASN A 86 17.03 12.36 -1.74
C ASN A 86 17.16 13.11 -0.40
N VAL A 87 17.33 12.40 0.72
CA VAL A 87 17.40 12.99 2.07
C VAL A 87 18.63 13.91 2.26
N GLN A 88 19.64 13.81 1.39
CA GLN A 88 20.85 14.63 1.44
C GLN A 88 20.72 16.01 0.76
N GLU A 89 19.69 16.25 -0.06
CA GLU A 89 19.46 17.57 -0.63
C GLU A 89 18.58 18.39 0.33
N LYS A 90 19.23 19.19 1.17
CA LYS A 90 18.60 20.18 2.05
C LYS A 90 17.46 20.90 1.33
N ARG A 91 16.27 20.91 1.95
CA ARG A 91 15.10 21.73 1.56
C ARG A 91 15.52 23.08 0.96
N ARG A 92 15.43 23.19 -0.36
CA ARG A 92 15.13 24.45 -1.03
C ARG A 92 13.94 24.20 -1.93
N GLU A 93 12.80 24.69 -1.48
CA GLU A 93 11.64 24.98 -2.31
C GLU A 93 12.07 25.98 -3.39
N SER A 94 12.63 25.50 -4.51
CA SER A 94 12.80 26.18 -5.81
C SER A 94 14.04 25.64 -6.54
N MET A 95 13.88 24.55 -7.29
CA MET A 95 14.68 24.34 -8.50
C MET A 95 13.86 23.54 -9.50
N ILE A 96 13.34 24.27 -10.49
CA ILE A 96 12.77 23.74 -11.72
C ILE A 96 13.94 23.11 -12.49
N ASN A 97 14.16 21.80 -12.32
CA ASN A 97 14.94 20.96 -13.26
C ASN A 97 14.82 19.47 -12.91
N SER A 98 14.10 18.71 -13.74
CA SER A 98 14.26 17.29 -14.12
C SER A 98 14.57 16.17 -13.10
N ARG A 99 14.71 16.43 -11.79
CA ARG A 99 15.03 15.44 -10.73
C ARG A 99 13.95 15.35 -9.66
N ARG A 100 12.68 15.44 -10.06
CA ARG A 100 11.57 15.34 -9.12
C ARG A 100 11.31 13.86 -8.82
N CYS A 101 11.74 13.38 -7.65
CA CYS A 101 11.30 12.08 -7.15
C CYS A 101 9.78 12.06 -6.97
N LEU A 102 9.18 10.87 -7.02
CA LEU A 102 7.74 10.70 -6.98
C LEU A 102 7.24 10.65 -5.52
N ASN A 103 6.68 11.77 -5.04
CA ASN A 103 6.13 11.86 -3.68
C ASN A 103 4.99 10.84 -3.44
N HIS A 104 4.16 10.57 -4.44
CA HIS A 104 3.09 9.56 -4.36
C HIS A 104 3.68 8.17 -4.08
N LYS A 105 4.64 7.76 -4.91
CA LYS A 105 5.39 6.50 -4.78
C LYS A 105 6.07 6.37 -3.42
N THR A 106 6.57 7.49 -2.88
CA THR A 106 7.13 7.58 -1.52
C THR A 106 6.07 7.35 -0.45
N SER A 107 4.93 8.03 -0.55
CA SER A 107 3.82 7.88 0.40
C SER A 107 3.29 6.45 0.41
N MET A 108 3.14 5.83 -0.76
CA MET A 108 2.69 4.44 -0.88
C MET A 108 3.72 3.44 -0.39
N GLY A 109 5.01 3.69 -0.66
CA GLY A 109 6.10 2.90 -0.06
C GLY A 109 6.10 2.95 1.47
N ILE A 110 5.92 4.15 2.05
CA ILE A 110 5.81 4.29 3.51
C ILE A 110 4.60 3.53 4.03
N GLY A 111 3.43 3.67 3.41
CA GLY A 111 2.22 2.96 3.80
C GLY A 111 2.41 1.44 3.83
N ALA A 112 3.02 0.89 2.79
CA ALA A 112 3.30 -0.52 2.68
C ALA A 112 4.27 -0.97 3.78
N LEU A 113 5.35 -0.22 4.02
CA LEU A 113 6.31 -0.54 5.08
C LEU A 113 5.72 -0.44 6.48
N VAL A 114 4.84 0.53 6.75
CA VAL A 114 4.11 0.62 8.03
C VAL A 114 3.25 -0.62 8.25
N ALA A 115 2.56 -1.11 7.21
CA ALA A 115 1.80 -2.36 7.31
C ALA A 115 2.69 -3.57 7.65
N ASN A 116 3.90 -3.63 7.07
CA ASN A 116 4.88 -4.67 7.38
C ASN A 116 5.42 -4.57 8.81
N ILE A 117 5.77 -3.37 9.27
CA ILE A 117 6.24 -3.15 10.65
C ILE A 117 5.16 -3.55 11.64
N ARG A 118 3.91 -3.16 11.39
CA ARG A 118 2.77 -3.56 12.23
C ARG A 118 2.69 -5.08 12.34
N PHE A 119 2.80 -5.81 11.23
CA PHE A 119 2.80 -7.26 11.24
C PHE A 119 3.96 -7.85 12.05
N LEU A 120 5.18 -7.32 11.90
CA LEU A 120 6.34 -7.81 12.65
C LEU A 120 6.18 -7.58 14.16
N VAL A 121 5.61 -6.44 14.56
CA VAL A 121 5.31 -6.13 15.95
C VAL A 121 4.19 -7.04 16.48
N ASP A 122 3.10 -7.21 15.74
CA ASP A 122 1.95 -8.04 16.12
C ASP A 122 2.31 -9.54 16.22
N VAL A 123 3.39 -10.00 15.59
CA VAL A 123 3.89 -11.39 15.69
C VAL A 123 4.95 -11.56 16.80
N SER A 124 5.52 -10.47 17.31
CA SER A 124 6.57 -10.49 18.34
C SER A 124 6.05 -10.38 19.79
N VAL A 125 4.72 -10.35 19.96
CA VAL A 125 4.00 -10.34 21.25
C VAL A 125 3.17 -11.62 21.35
#